data_AF-A0A0B7MUV3-F1
#
_entry.id   AF-A0A0B7MUV3-F1
#
_cell.length_a   1.000
_cell.length_b   1.000
_cell.length_c   1.000
_cell.angle_alpha   90.00
_cell.angle_beta   90.00
_cell.angle_gamma   90.00
#
_symmetry.space_group_name_H-M   'P 1'
#
loop_
_entity.id
_entity.type
_entity.pdbx_description
1 polymer ?
#
loop_
_entity_poly.entity_id
_entity_poly.type
_entity_poly.pdbx_seq_one_letter_code
_entity_poly.pdbx_strand_id
1 'polypeptide(L)'
;MTTRNVSKNVQKKIGKREELEKAKEEAKDASKSMKCPTCGGTDHASSSSKNCFERVKGKKEVFKEFTKTTDIKTSLINCCKHESVVSEIQKLVAHITQVVFAGSIFANYHYLGQVQNKEVPSEISQNLIYQLFSGLTGQRREASDELQACFRTFHESLPSGFDLNAYKGQGYSTIISSMAKQFETLVCENISSNYEARACRYLLGIFSKPNHELFCGTNLTVAQRKSIARYVFQKKTNAEDCKWPSSVDKNDEIKSLFERTLAFRSKFDVTGTRPPTVPNVHAIPHHYLKRTHEIQRETSEKQYIQENVPQQTATPG
;
A
#
# COMPACT_ATOMS: atom_id res chain seq x y z
N MET A 1 10.05 14.27 52.00
CA MET A 1 9.50 13.10 51.28
C MET A 1 8.17 13.50 50.66
N THR A 2 8.16 13.83 49.38
CA THR A 2 6.97 14.34 48.68
C THR A 2 6.38 13.21 47.83
N THR A 3 5.22 12.72 48.23
CA THR A 3 4.45 11.70 47.52
C THR A 3 3.98 12.26 46.17
N ARG A 4 4.44 11.67 45.07
CA ARG A 4 3.94 11.97 43.71
C ARG A 4 2.48 11.54 43.61
N ASN A 5 1.57 12.50 43.62
CA ASN A 5 0.16 12.26 43.29
C ASN A 5 0.06 11.86 41.81
N VAL A 6 -0.17 10.57 41.58
CA VAL A 6 -0.46 10.01 40.26
C VAL A 6 -1.88 10.44 39.86
N SER A 7 -2.03 11.00 38.66
CA SER A 7 -3.33 11.44 38.12
C SER A 7 -4.40 10.34 38.20
N LYS A 8 -5.64 10.70 38.57
CA LYS A 8 -6.80 9.78 38.68
C LYS A 8 -7.02 8.92 37.43
N ASN A 9 -6.66 9.44 36.24
CA ASN A 9 -6.74 8.70 34.97
C ASN A 9 -5.67 7.61 34.84
N VAL A 10 -4.51 7.81 35.44
CA VAL A 10 -3.42 6.82 35.45
C VAL A 10 -3.73 5.71 36.45
N GLN A 11 -4.23 6.05 37.65
CA GLN A 11 -4.71 5.05 38.62
C GLN A 11 -5.83 4.18 38.06
N LYS A 12 -6.80 4.78 37.34
CA LYS A 12 -7.89 4.03 36.69
C LYS A 12 -7.39 3.08 35.59
N LYS A 13 -6.32 3.45 34.86
CA LYS A 13 -5.68 2.57 33.87
C LYS A 13 -4.90 1.42 34.50
N ILE A 14 -4.28 1.66 35.66
CA ILE A 14 -3.55 0.63 36.42
C ILE A 14 -4.55 -0.39 36.96
N GLY A 15 -5.61 0.05 37.66
CA GLY A 15 -6.63 -0.86 38.20
C GLY A 15 -7.32 -1.71 37.12
N LYS A 16 -7.65 -1.12 35.96
CA LYS A 16 -8.25 -1.86 34.85
C LYS A 16 -7.30 -2.90 34.23
N ARG A 17 -5.99 -2.69 34.34
CA ARG A 17 -4.97 -3.64 33.88
C ARG A 17 -4.80 -4.80 34.85
N GLU A 18 -4.80 -4.50 36.15
CA GLU A 18 -4.71 -5.49 37.23
C GLU A 18 -5.95 -6.40 37.25
N GLU A 19 -7.15 -5.85 37.10
CA GLU A 19 -8.39 -6.65 36.96
C GLU A 19 -8.35 -7.57 35.74
N LEU A 20 -7.80 -7.10 34.61
CA LEU A 20 -7.68 -7.89 33.40
C LEU A 20 -6.63 -9.00 33.51
N GLU A 21 -5.53 -8.78 34.25
CA GLU A 21 -4.56 -9.83 34.52
C GLU A 21 -5.11 -10.88 35.48
N LYS A 22 -5.82 -10.45 36.52
CA LYS A 22 -6.47 -11.36 37.47
C LYS A 22 -7.53 -12.25 36.79
N ALA A 23 -8.36 -11.66 35.93
CA ALA A 23 -9.33 -12.42 35.13
C ALA A 23 -8.67 -13.41 34.14
N LYS A 24 -7.44 -13.15 33.69
CA LYS A 24 -6.68 -14.08 32.82
C LYS A 24 -6.02 -15.21 33.60
N GLU A 25 -5.62 -14.98 34.85
CA GLU A 25 -5.13 -16.03 35.74
C GLU A 25 -6.28 -16.95 36.16
N GLU A 26 -7.43 -16.40 36.55
CA GLU A 26 -8.62 -17.19 36.90
C GLU A 26 -9.16 -18.02 35.71
N ALA A 27 -9.02 -17.52 34.48
CA ALA A 27 -9.38 -18.26 33.27
C ALA A 27 -8.40 -19.39 32.90
N LYS A 28 -7.16 -19.37 33.41
CA LYS A 28 -6.18 -20.46 33.20
C LYS A 28 -6.50 -21.67 34.07
N ASP A 29 -6.95 -21.47 35.30
CA ASP A 29 -7.28 -22.55 36.23
C ASP A 29 -8.53 -23.35 35.84
N ALA A 30 -9.44 -22.77 35.04
CA ALA A 30 -10.66 -23.43 34.58
C ALA A 30 -10.49 -24.27 33.30
N SER A 31 -9.32 -24.21 32.63
CA SER A 31 -9.11 -24.90 31.35
C SER A 31 -8.33 -26.21 31.55
N LYS A 32 -8.95 -27.34 31.18
CA LYS A 32 -8.26 -28.64 31.06
C LYS A 32 -6.97 -28.46 30.27
N SER A 33 -5.83 -28.85 30.85
CA SER A 33 -4.50 -28.62 30.29
C SER A 33 -4.34 -29.27 28.92
N MET A 34 -4.60 -28.53 27.85
CA MET A 34 -4.23 -28.94 26.49
C MET A 34 -2.76 -28.64 26.28
N LYS A 35 -1.96 -29.67 25.99
CA LYS A 35 -0.54 -29.52 25.63
C LYS A 35 -0.43 -28.82 24.28
N CYS A 36 0.48 -27.87 24.16
CA CYS A 36 0.82 -27.25 22.89
C CYS A 36 1.27 -28.34 21.89
N PRO A 37 0.66 -28.44 20.71
CA PRO A 37 0.96 -29.48 19.74
C PRO A 37 2.37 -29.36 19.11
N THR A 38 3.05 -28.23 19.30
CA THR A 38 4.38 -27.98 18.73
C THR A 38 5.47 -28.18 19.78
N CYS A 39 5.39 -27.50 20.92
CA CYS A 39 6.45 -27.58 21.93
C CYS A 39 6.12 -28.46 23.16
N GLY A 40 4.92 -29.04 23.23
CA GLY A 40 4.49 -29.90 24.34
C GLY A 40 4.19 -29.17 25.67
N GLY A 41 4.38 -27.85 25.73
CA GLY A 41 4.13 -27.04 26.93
C GLY A 41 2.67 -27.00 27.36
N THR A 42 2.42 -26.94 28.66
CA THR A 42 1.07 -26.88 29.26
C THR A 42 0.65 -25.46 29.67
N ASP A 43 1.56 -24.50 29.56
CA ASP A 43 1.38 -23.08 29.91
C ASP A 43 0.70 -22.27 28.79
N HIS A 44 0.48 -22.88 27.62
CA HIS A 44 -0.22 -22.30 26.48
C HIS A 44 -0.85 -23.37 25.58
N ALA A 45 -2.00 -23.06 24.98
CA ALA A 45 -2.78 -24.04 24.21
C ALA A 45 -2.45 -24.10 22.71
N SER A 46 -1.72 -23.13 22.15
CA SER A 46 -1.45 -23.07 20.70
C SER A 46 0.00 -22.75 20.37
N SER A 47 0.49 -23.33 19.27
CA SER A 47 1.82 -23.07 18.71
C SER A 47 2.01 -21.65 18.19
N SER A 48 0.91 -20.93 17.97
CA SER A 48 0.90 -19.51 17.61
C SER A 48 0.99 -18.58 18.81
N SER A 49 0.91 -19.10 20.04
CA SER A 49 1.07 -18.35 21.29
C SER A 49 2.45 -17.72 21.37
N LYS A 50 2.52 -16.49 21.89
CA LYS A 50 3.79 -15.78 22.13
C LYS A 50 4.71 -16.51 23.11
N ASN A 51 4.16 -17.42 23.91
CA ASN A 51 4.89 -18.18 24.92
C ASN A 51 5.43 -19.52 24.38
N CYS A 52 5.07 -19.92 23.15
CA CYS A 52 5.65 -21.10 22.52
C CYS A 52 7.05 -20.78 22.02
N PHE A 53 8.09 -21.44 22.54
CA PHE A 53 9.47 -21.18 22.10
C PHE A 53 9.71 -21.63 20.65
N GLU A 54 8.96 -22.62 20.15
CA GLU A 54 8.97 -23.07 18.75
C GLU A 54 8.04 -22.27 17.83
N ARG A 55 7.51 -21.13 18.32
CA ARG A 55 6.58 -20.31 17.54
C ARG A 55 7.27 -19.73 16.32
N VAL A 56 6.75 -20.06 15.13
CA VAL A 56 7.08 -19.36 13.89
C VAL A 56 6.40 -17.97 13.91
N LYS A 57 7.18 -16.91 13.98
CA LYS A 57 6.66 -15.52 13.91
C LYS A 57 6.04 -15.29 12.53
N GLY A 58 4.81 -14.79 12.51
CA GLY A 58 4.14 -14.43 11.25
C GLY A 58 4.85 -13.25 10.55
N LYS A 59 4.75 -13.16 9.22
CA LYS A 59 5.38 -12.08 8.42
C LYS A 59 5.16 -10.66 9.01
N LYS A 60 3.96 -10.37 9.53
CA LYS A 60 3.65 -9.06 10.17
C LYS A 60 4.38 -8.83 11.50
N GLU A 61 4.72 -9.86 12.25
CA GLU A 61 5.49 -9.74 13.50
C GLU A 61 6.98 -9.61 13.25
N VAL A 62 7.51 -10.32 12.24
CA VAL A 62 8.91 -10.17 11.81
C VAL A 62 9.20 -8.72 11.41
N PHE A 63 8.28 -8.06 10.70
CA PHE A 63 8.40 -6.64 10.38
C PHE A 63 8.31 -5.70 11.59
N LYS A 64 7.55 -6.05 12.64
CA LYS A 64 7.45 -5.24 13.87
C LYS A 64 8.71 -5.30 14.73
N GLU A 65 9.49 -6.37 14.64
CA GLU A 65 10.67 -6.57 15.50
C GLU A 65 11.85 -5.66 15.09
N PHE A 66 11.91 -5.23 13.82
CA PHE A 66 12.94 -4.33 13.30
C PHE A 66 12.62 -2.83 13.46
N THR A 67 11.45 -2.49 14.01
CA THR A 67 11.06 -1.09 14.26
C THR A 67 10.30 -1.00 15.58
N LYS A 68 11.03 -0.84 16.68
CA LYS A 68 10.47 -0.19 17.88
C LYS A 68 10.30 1.30 17.57
N THR A 69 9.29 1.65 16.79
CA THR A 69 8.83 3.04 16.68
C THR A 69 8.09 3.38 17.97
N THR A 70 8.80 4.02 18.90
CA THR A 70 8.16 4.72 20.01
C THR A 70 7.68 6.06 19.49
N ASP A 71 6.42 6.13 19.06
CA ASP A 71 5.80 7.40 18.68
C ASP A 71 5.41 8.17 19.94
N ILE A 72 6.16 9.24 20.25
CA ILE A 72 5.73 10.20 21.27
C ILE A 72 4.66 11.09 20.63
N LYS A 73 3.39 10.74 20.83
CA LYS A 73 2.25 11.57 20.44
C LYS A 73 2.04 12.67 21.47
N THR A 74 2.64 13.82 21.22
CA THR A 74 2.43 15.04 22.00
C THR A 74 2.12 16.19 21.05
N SER A 75 1.23 17.11 21.45
CA SER A 75 0.93 18.27 20.61
C SER A 75 2.11 19.25 20.64
N LEU A 76 2.33 19.92 19.51
CA LEU A 76 3.36 20.96 19.40
C LEU A 76 3.18 22.05 20.47
N ILE A 77 1.94 22.46 20.72
CA ILE A 77 1.55 23.45 21.74
C ILE A 77 1.92 22.99 23.16
N ASN A 78 1.90 21.67 23.42
CA ASN A 78 2.26 21.14 24.73
C ASN A 78 3.78 20.97 24.92
N CYS A 79 4.56 21.02 23.83
CA CYS A 79 6.01 20.83 23.86
C CYS A 79 6.81 22.11 23.65
N CYS A 80 6.29 23.06 22.87
CA CYS A 80 6.93 24.31 22.58
C CYS A 80 6.23 25.43 23.35
N LYS A 81 6.95 26.08 24.26
CA LYS A 81 6.42 27.20 25.07
C LYS A 81 6.37 28.52 24.30
N HIS A 82 7.01 28.60 23.13
CA HIS A 82 7.10 29.82 22.34
C HIS A 82 6.02 29.84 21.27
N GLU A 83 4.97 30.62 21.48
CA GLU A 83 3.82 30.73 20.58
C GLU A 83 4.22 31.18 19.16
N SER A 84 5.20 32.09 19.04
CA SER A 84 5.75 32.53 17.75
C SER A 84 6.33 31.36 16.96
N VAL A 85 7.10 30.49 17.60
CA VAL A 85 7.70 29.30 16.97
C VAL A 85 6.62 28.30 16.57
N VAL A 86 5.61 28.09 17.43
CA VAL A 86 4.47 27.22 17.12
C VAL A 86 3.73 27.71 15.88
N SER A 87 3.42 28.99 15.81
CA SER A 87 2.74 29.62 14.66
C SER A 87 3.56 29.46 13.37
N GLU A 88 4.86 29.73 13.40
CA GLU A 88 5.71 29.57 12.21
C GLU A 88 5.83 28.12 11.74
N ILE A 89 5.93 27.16 12.66
CA ILE A 89 5.91 25.72 12.31
C ILE A 89 4.55 25.36 11.69
N GLN A 90 3.44 25.85 12.22
CA GLN A 90 2.11 25.57 11.66
C GLN A 90 1.94 26.14 10.25
N LYS A 91 2.36 27.39 10.03
CA LYS A 91 2.36 28.01 8.68
C LYS A 91 3.23 27.21 7.71
N LEU A 92 4.41 26.80 8.18
CA LEU A 92 5.32 25.98 7.39
C LEU A 92 4.71 24.63 7.03
N VAL A 93 4.12 23.92 7.98
CA VAL A 93 3.44 22.62 7.74
C VAL A 93 2.27 22.79 6.76
N ALA A 94 1.48 23.84 6.90
CA ALA A 94 0.38 24.12 5.97
C ALA A 94 0.90 24.35 4.55
N HIS A 95 1.95 25.18 4.40
CA HIS A 95 2.59 25.44 3.11
C HIS A 95 3.19 24.16 2.49
N ILE A 96 3.94 23.38 3.27
CA ILE A 96 4.53 22.11 2.79
C ILE A 96 3.44 21.15 2.34
N THR A 97 2.36 21.01 3.11
CA THR A 97 1.24 20.13 2.76
C THR A 97 0.65 20.48 1.40
N GLN A 98 0.48 21.78 1.15
CA GLN A 98 -0.01 22.28 -0.12
C GLN A 98 0.97 22.01 -1.27
N VAL A 99 2.27 22.26 -1.07
CA VAL A 99 3.32 21.97 -2.07
C VAL A 99 3.37 20.47 -2.38
N VAL A 100 3.31 19.60 -1.38
CA VAL A 100 3.32 18.14 -1.58
C VAL A 100 2.07 17.69 -2.34
N PHE A 101 0.91 18.24 -2.00
CA PHE A 101 -0.34 17.94 -2.71
C PHE A 101 -0.24 18.35 -4.19
N ALA A 102 0.08 19.61 -4.47
CA ALA A 102 0.24 20.11 -5.84
C ALA A 102 1.36 19.37 -6.60
N GLY A 103 2.47 19.10 -5.92
CA GLY A 103 3.62 18.33 -6.41
C GLY A 103 3.24 16.92 -6.82
N SER A 104 2.41 16.25 -6.01
CA SER A 104 1.92 14.90 -6.34
C SER A 104 1.02 14.88 -7.57
N ILE A 105 0.19 15.92 -7.76
CA ILE A 105 -0.65 16.06 -8.96
C ILE A 105 0.24 16.25 -10.19
N PHE A 106 1.24 17.14 -10.10
CA PHE A 106 2.15 17.37 -11.22
C PHE A 106 3.01 16.14 -11.55
N ALA A 107 3.50 15.42 -10.53
CA ALA A 107 4.21 14.16 -10.73
C ALA A 107 3.32 13.11 -11.41
N ASN A 108 2.06 12.99 -11.00
CA ASN A 108 1.10 12.11 -11.66
C ASN A 108 0.86 12.52 -13.12
N TYR A 109 0.69 13.83 -13.39
CA TYR A 109 0.54 14.35 -14.74
C TYR A 109 1.74 13.98 -15.63
N HIS A 110 2.96 14.18 -15.12
CA HIS A 110 4.20 13.84 -15.82
C HIS A 110 4.25 12.35 -16.19
N TYR A 111 4.06 11.45 -15.21
CA TYR A 111 4.10 10.01 -15.46
C TYR A 111 2.94 9.50 -16.31
N LEU A 112 1.74 10.07 -16.18
CA LEU A 112 0.61 9.71 -17.03
C LEU A 112 0.88 10.06 -18.48
N GLY A 113 1.47 11.24 -18.76
CA GLY A 113 1.90 11.62 -20.10
C GLY A 113 2.84 10.59 -20.72
N GLN A 114 3.89 10.20 -20.00
CA GLN A 114 4.85 9.18 -20.46
C GLN A 114 4.18 7.83 -20.74
N VAL A 115 3.31 7.36 -19.82
CA VAL A 115 2.60 6.09 -19.98
C VAL A 115 1.65 6.11 -21.18
N GLN A 116 0.95 7.23 -21.41
CA GLN A 116 0.01 7.38 -22.52
C GLN A 116 0.72 7.50 -23.87
N ASN A 117 1.87 8.19 -23.91
CA ASN A 117 2.71 8.33 -25.09
C ASN A 117 3.52 7.06 -25.43
N LYS A 118 3.36 5.98 -24.64
CA LYS A 118 4.12 4.72 -24.76
C LYS A 118 5.63 4.92 -24.60
N GLU A 119 6.03 5.99 -23.92
CA GLU A 119 7.42 6.24 -23.53
C GLU A 119 7.82 5.32 -22.38
N VAL A 120 9.13 5.14 -22.17
CA VAL A 120 9.65 4.47 -20.98
C VAL A 120 9.54 5.46 -19.82
N PRO A 121 8.76 5.18 -18.75
CA PRO A 121 8.61 6.12 -17.66
C PRO A 121 9.96 6.42 -17.00
N SER A 122 10.20 7.68 -16.65
CA SER A 122 11.42 8.09 -15.98
C SER A 122 11.57 7.40 -14.61
N GLU A 123 12.81 7.25 -14.16
CA GLU A 123 13.08 6.68 -12.84
C GLU A 123 12.45 7.53 -11.73
N ILE A 124 11.65 6.89 -10.87
CA ILE A 124 11.14 7.51 -9.64
C ILE A 124 12.32 7.63 -8.68
N SER A 125 12.87 8.84 -8.57
CA SER A 125 14.03 9.17 -7.73
C SER A 125 13.81 10.48 -6.99
N GLN A 126 14.47 10.66 -5.85
CA GLN A 126 14.46 11.91 -5.08
C GLN A 126 14.79 13.10 -5.98
N ASN A 127 15.76 12.97 -6.89
CA ASN A 127 16.18 14.05 -7.77
C ASN A 127 15.04 14.49 -8.70
N LEU A 128 14.37 13.55 -9.37
CA LEU A 128 13.26 13.89 -10.26
C LEU A 128 12.07 14.47 -9.48
N ILE A 129 11.70 13.87 -8.34
CA ILE A 129 10.63 14.38 -7.48
C ILE A 129 10.95 15.79 -6.97
N TYR A 130 12.20 16.04 -6.58
CA TYR A 130 12.65 17.36 -6.18
C TYR A 130 12.51 18.38 -7.31
N GLN A 131 12.92 18.03 -8.54
CA GLN A 131 12.77 18.94 -9.69
C GLN A 131 11.30 19.23 -10.00
N LEU A 132 10.43 18.21 -9.94
CA LEU A 132 8.98 18.36 -10.10
C LEU A 132 8.40 19.32 -9.05
N PHE A 133 8.76 19.15 -7.78
CA PHE A 133 8.22 19.97 -6.68
C PHE A 133 8.80 21.39 -6.71
N SER A 134 10.09 21.53 -7.02
CA SER A 134 10.78 22.83 -7.15
C SER A 134 10.24 23.65 -8.33
N GLY A 135 9.70 23.01 -9.36
CA GLY A 135 8.98 23.68 -10.45
C GLY A 135 7.80 24.52 -9.95
N LEU A 136 7.08 24.03 -8.94
CA LEU A 136 5.91 24.71 -8.34
C LEU A 136 6.30 25.89 -7.46
N THR A 137 7.41 25.78 -6.72
CA THR A 137 7.86 26.83 -5.80
C THR A 137 8.64 27.96 -6.50
N GLY A 138 8.79 27.87 -7.83
CA GLY A 138 9.49 28.86 -8.66
C GLY A 138 11.00 28.67 -8.73
N GLN A 139 11.55 27.61 -8.12
CA GLN A 139 12.97 27.28 -8.14
C GLN A 139 13.33 26.42 -9.39
N ARG A 140 13.09 26.97 -10.58
CA ARG A 140 13.22 26.24 -11.86
C ARG A 140 14.65 26.04 -12.37
N ARG A 141 15.67 26.56 -11.67
CA ARG A 141 17.06 26.64 -12.20
C ARG A 141 17.72 25.28 -12.42
N GLU A 142 17.17 24.20 -11.86
CA GLU A 142 17.79 22.86 -11.87
C GLU A 142 17.02 21.81 -12.69
N ALA A 143 15.94 22.20 -13.38
CA ALA A 143 15.09 21.28 -14.17
C ALA A 143 15.49 21.23 -15.65
N SER A 144 15.43 20.03 -16.26
CA SER A 144 15.66 19.85 -17.70
C SER A 144 14.66 20.62 -18.57
N ASP A 145 15.03 20.93 -19.81
CA ASP A 145 14.16 21.64 -20.76
C ASP A 145 12.83 20.91 -21.00
N GLU A 146 12.87 19.57 -21.04
CA GLU A 146 11.71 18.69 -21.15
C GLU A 146 10.77 18.86 -19.95
N LEU A 147 11.32 18.86 -18.73
CA LEU A 147 10.53 19.02 -17.52
C LEU A 147 9.93 20.42 -17.41
N GLN A 148 10.67 21.44 -17.86
CA GLN A 148 10.16 22.81 -17.95
C GLN A 148 9.02 22.91 -18.96
N ALA A 149 9.11 22.24 -20.11
CA ALA A 149 8.02 22.17 -21.07
C ALA A 149 6.80 21.46 -20.48
N CYS A 150 7.00 20.31 -19.83
CA CYS A 150 5.94 19.58 -19.13
C CYS A 150 5.24 20.47 -18.08
N PHE A 151 6.00 21.24 -17.30
CA PHE A 151 5.46 22.19 -16.33
C PHE A 151 4.59 23.28 -16.99
N ARG A 152 5.02 23.84 -18.13
CA ARG A 152 4.22 24.85 -18.85
C ARG A 152 2.87 24.30 -19.26
N THR A 153 2.85 23.13 -19.88
CA THR A 153 1.61 22.48 -20.30
C THR A 153 0.73 22.11 -19.10
N PHE A 154 1.33 21.61 -18.01
CA PHE A 154 0.61 21.36 -16.77
C PHE A 154 -0.03 22.65 -16.23
N HIS A 155 0.72 23.75 -16.17
CA HIS A 155 0.23 25.05 -15.72
C HIS A 155 -0.95 25.55 -16.57
N GLU A 156 -0.87 25.42 -17.89
CA GLU A 156 -1.95 25.79 -18.81
C GLU A 156 -3.21 24.92 -18.65
N SER A 157 -3.04 23.68 -18.18
CA SER A 157 -4.14 22.76 -17.93
C SER A 157 -4.87 22.97 -16.60
N LEU A 158 -4.32 23.81 -15.71
CA LEU A 158 -4.89 24.02 -14.38
C LEU A 158 -6.17 24.89 -14.44
N PRO A 159 -7.18 24.58 -13.61
CA PRO A 159 -8.35 25.44 -13.46
C PRO A 159 -7.97 26.85 -12.99
N SER A 160 -8.75 27.87 -13.37
CA SER A 160 -8.50 29.28 -13.03
C SER A 160 -8.43 29.58 -11.51
N GLY A 161 -8.98 28.71 -10.66
CA GLY A 161 -8.90 28.82 -9.20
C GLY A 161 -7.62 28.24 -8.57
N PHE A 162 -6.73 27.63 -9.35
CA PHE A 162 -5.50 27.03 -8.83
C PHE A 162 -4.34 28.03 -8.90
N ASP A 163 -4.12 28.77 -7.81
CA ASP A 163 -3.03 29.75 -7.77
C ASP A 163 -1.69 29.10 -7.43
N LEU A 164 -0.84 28.90 -8.44
CA LEU A 164 0.53 28.42 -8.25
C LEU A 164 1.44 29.45 -7.54
N ASN A 165 1.09 30.73 -7.54
CA ASN A 165 1.89 31.73 -6.85
C ASN A 165 1.79 31.60 -5.33
N ALA A 166 0.70 31.02 -4.81
CA ALA A 166 0.55 30.70 -3.39
C ALA A 166 1.63 29.73 -2.88
N TYR A 167 2.26 28.96 -3.77
CA TYR A 167 3.32 28.01 -3.44
C TYR A 167 4.73 28.58 -3.59
N LYS A 168 4.87 29.81 -4.09
CA LYS A 168 6.20 30.45 -4.19
C LYS A 168 6.69 30.80 -2.79
N GLY A 169 7.89 30.35 -2.46
CA GLY A 169 8.53 30.62 -1.17
C GLY A 169 10.04 30.53 -1.28
N GLN A 170 10.75 31.49 -0.70
CA GLN A 170 12.21 31.44 -0.58
C GLN A 170 12.61 30.62 0.66
N GLY A 171 13.70 29.86 0.56
CA GLY A 171 14.31 29.18 1.72
C GLY A 171 13.79 27.78 2.05
N TYR A 172 12.90 27.19 1.26
CA TYR A 172 12.36 25.85 1.52
C TYR A 172 13.07 24.70 0.78
N SER A 173 14.15 24.96 0.04
CA SER A 173 14.84 23.94 -0.79
C SER A 173 15.25 22.69 0.00
N THR A 174 15.80 22.86 1.21
CA THR A 174 16.16 21.75 2.10
C THR A 174 14.95 20.91 2.49
N ILE A 175 13.81 21.56 2.75
CA ILE A 175 12.56 20.90 3.12
C ILE A 175 11.99 20.15 1.91
N ILE A 176 11.95 20.79 0.74
CA ILE A 176 11.49 20.17 -0.51
C ILE A 176 12.33 18.93 -0.83
N SER A 177 13.65 18.99 -0.65
CA SER A 177 14.53 17.84 -0.84
C SER A 177 14.20 16.69 0.13
N SER A 178 13.95 17.00 1.41
CA SER A 178 13.49 16.00 2.38
C SER A 178 12.13 15.40 1.99
N MET A 179 11.20 16.23 1.51
CA MET A 179 9.88 15.77 1.04
C MET A 179 9.99 14.92 -0.20
N ALA A 180 10.87 15.26 -1.14
CA ALA A 180 11.09 14.48 -2.34
C ALA A 180 11.56 13.06 -2.00
N LYS A 181 12.47 12.93 -1.03
CA LYS A 181 12.93 11.63 -0.54
C LYS A 181 11.81 10.83 0.14
N GLN A 182 11.00 11.48 0.97
CA GLN A 182 9.87 10.82 1.62
C GLN A 182 8.80 10.41 0.61
N PHE A 183 8.54 11.24 -0.40
CA PHE A 183 7.57 10.97 -1.45
C PHE A 183 8.03 9.84 -2.37
N GLU A 184 9.30 9.82 -2.77
CA GLU A 184 9.91 8.67 -3.48
C GLU A 184 9.68 7.38 -2.69
N THR A 185 10.07 7.37 -1.41
CA THR A 185 9.89 6.20 -0.53
C THR A 185 8.43 5.76 -0.47
N LEU A 186 7.52 6.71 -0.24
CA LEU A 186 6.08 6.47 -0.17
C LEU A 186 5.54 5.85 -1.47
N VAL A 187 5.95 6.37 -2.63
CA VAL A 187 5.52 5.85 -3.93
C VAL A 187 6.07 4.45 -4.18
N CYS A 188 7.36 4.23 -3.92
CA CYS A 188 8.01 2.92 -4.06
C CYS A 188 7.36 1.86 -3.17
N GLU A 189 7.11 2.19 -1.90
CA GLU A 189 6.42 1.32 -0.94
C GLU A 189 4.97 1.06 -1.34
N ASN A 190 4.24 2.10 -1.77
CA ASN A 190 2.85 1.96 -2.17
C ASN A 190 2.71 1.06 -3.41
N ILE A 191 3.54 1.26 -4.44
CA ILE A 191 3.52 0.43 -5.65
C ILE A 191 3.89 -1.01 -5.28
N SER A 192 5.03 -1.22 -4.63
CA SER A 192 5.54 -2.56 -4.32
C SER A 192 4.61 -3.36 -3.41
N SER A 193 4.04 -2.73 -2.38
CA SER A 193 3.14 -3.38 -1.42
C SER A 193 1.77 -3.71 -2.01
N ASN A 194 1.31 -2.96 -3.03
CA ASN A 194 -0.02 -3.15 -3.61
C ASN A 194 -0.01 -3.89 -4.95
N TYR A 195 1.15 -4.07 -5.59
CA TYR A 195 1.23 -4.59 -6.95
C TYR A 195 0.59 -5.97 -7.09
N GLU A 196 0.92 -6.92 -6.21
CA GLU A 196 0.31 -8.27 -6.22
C GLU A 196 -1.20 -8.19 -6.04
N ALA A 197 -1.67 -7.46 -5.02
CA ALA A 197 -3.09 -7.37 -4.71
C ALA A 197 -3.89 -6.71 -5.84
N ARG A 198 -3.34 -5.70 -6.51
CA ARG A 198 -3.95 -5.04 -7.67
C ARG A 198 -3.94 -5.94 -8.90
N ALA A 199 -2.82 -6.61 -9.19
CA ALA A 199 -2.72 -7.55 -10.30
C ALA A 199 -3.70 -8.73 -10.14
N CYS A 200 -3.82 -9.30 -8.94
CA CYS A 200 -4.77 -10.37 -8.66
C CYS A 200 -6.22 -9.92 -8.80
N ARG A 201 -6.57 -8.71 -8.32
CA ARG A 201 -7.90 -8.13 -8.49
C ARG A 201 -8.25 -7.89 -9.95
N TYR A 202 -7.30 -7.41 -10.74
CA TYR A 202 -7.47 -7.23 -12.18
C TYR A 202 -7.75 -8.56 -12.89
N LEU A 203 -6.94 -9.58 -12.65
CA LEU A 203 -7.12 -10.92 -13.23
C LEU A 203 -8.48 -11.52 -12.83
N LEU A 204 -8.87 -11.44 -11.55
CA LEU A 204 -10.19 -11.87 -11.09
C LEU A 204 -11.31 -11.17 -11.89
N GLY A 205 -11.14 -9.87 -12.11
CA GLY A 205 -12.09 -9.06 -12.87
C GLY A 205 -12.19 -9.48 -14.34
N ILE A 206 -11.08 -9.85 -14.97
CA ILE A 206 -11.04 -10.38 -16.34
C ILE A 206 -11.70 -11.75 -16.42
N PHE A 207 -11.33 -12.66 -15.51
CA PHE A 207 -11.88 -14.02 -15.43
C PHE A 207 -13.41 -14.04 -15.24
N SER A 208 -13.98 -12.93 -14.76
CA SER A 208 -15.40 -12.76 -14.49
C SER A 208 -16.12 -11.92 -15.57
N LYS A 209 -15.45 -11.43 -16.61
CA LYS A 209 -16.04 -10.58 -17.67
C LYS A 209 -16.48 -11.45 -18.86
N PRO A 210 -17.79 -11.65 -19.12
CA PRO A 210 -18.29 -12.60 -20.12
C PRO A 210 -17.70 -12.44 -21.53
N ASN A 211 -17.41 -11.20 -21.92
CA ASN A 211 -16.91 -10.87 -23.26
C ASN A 211 -15.37 -10.88 -23.37
N HIS A 212 -14.65 -11.39 -22.36
CA HIS A 212 -13.19 -11.45 -22.39
C HIS A 212 -12.69 -12.84 -22.78
N GLU A 213 -11.59 -12.93 -23.55
CA GLU A 213 -10.98 -14.20 -23.99
C GLU A 213 -10.57 -15.16 -22.85
N LEU A 214 -10.44 -14.64 -21.62
CA LEU A 214 -10.04 -15.37 -20.42
C LEU A 214 -11.22 -15.59 -19.46
N PHE A 215 -12.45 -15.34 -19.93
CA PHE A 215 -13.64 -15.58 -19.14
C PHE A 215 -13.73 -17.05 -18.74
N CYS A 216 -13.93 -17.29 -17.45
CA CYS A 216 -14.14 -18.62 -16.89
C CYS A 216 -15.21 -18.57 -15.79
N GLY A 217 -16.09 -17.57 -15.84
CA GLY A 217 -17.10 -17.31 -14.83
C GLY A 217 -18.14 -18.42 -14.68
N THR A 218 -18.36 -19.19 -15.75
CA THR A 218 -19.26 -20.34 -15.81
C THR A 218 -18.65 -21.62 -15.24
N ASN A 219 -17.33 -21.76 -15.30
CA ASN A 219 -16.64 -23.03 -15.04
C ASN A 219 -15.95 -23.06 -13.68
N LEU A 220 -15.69 -21.88 -13.10
CA LEU A 220 -14.99 -21.72 -11.84
C LEU A 220 -15.74 -20.79 -10.91
N THR A 221 -15.78 -21.10 -9.62
CA THR A 221 -16.30 -20.19 -8.59
C THR A 221 -15.41 -18.95 -8.42
N VAL A 222 -15.94 -17.88 -7.82
CA VAL A 222 -15.15 -16.67 -7.50
C VAL A 222 -13.91 -17.00 -6.66
N ALA A 223 -14.03 -17.94 -5.72
CA ALA A 223 -12.92 -18.37 -4.87
C ALA A 223 -11.82 -19.07 -5.68
N GLN A 224 -12.20 -19.98 -6.59
CA GLN A 224 -11.27 -20.65 -7.50
C GLN A 224 -10.58 -19.66 -8.44
N ARG A 225 -11.32 -18.71 -9.02
CA ARG A 225 -10.75 -17.64 -9.87
C ARG A 225 -9.73 -16.78 -9.11
N LYS A 226 -10.01 -16.45 -7.83
CA LYS A 226 -9.04 -15.77 -6.95
C LYS A 226 -7.77 -16.61 -6.72
N SER A 227 -7.92 -17.91 -6.49
CA SER A 227 -6.80 -18.83 -6.31
C SER A 227 -5.93 -18.94 -7.57
N ILE A 228 -6.53 -19.05 -8.75
CA ILE A 228 -5.81 -19.06 -10.03
C ILE A 228 -5.09 -17.73 -10.26
N ALA A 229 -5.73 -16.59 -10.00
CA ALA A 229 -5.11 -15.28 -10.18
C ALA A 229 -3.83 -15.12 -9.33
N ARG A 230 -3.86 -15.58 -8.07
CA ARG A 230 -2.67 -15.62 -7.20
C ARG A 230 -1.61 -16.57 -7.71
N TYR A 231 -2.00 -17.77 -8.14
CA TYR A 231 -1.08 -18.77 -8.69
C TYR A 231 -0.34 -18.24 -9.94
N VAL A 232 -1.07 -17.61 -10.87
CA VAL A 232 -0.49 -16.93 -12.05
C VAL A 232 0.51 -15.85 -11.64
N PHE A 233 0.20 -15.07 -10.60
CA PHE A 233 1.12 -14.06 -10.10
C PHE A 233 2.40 -14.68 -9.55
N GLN A 234 2.26 -15.67 -8.66
CA GLN A 234 3.38 -16.36 -7.99
C GLN A 234 4.28 -17.14 -8.96
N LYS A 235 3.69 -17.77 -9.98
CA LYS A 235 4.48 -18.48 -11.00
C LYS A 235 5.40 -17.52 -11.75
N LYS A 236 4.91 -16.32 -12.07
CA LYS A 236 5.70 -15.27 -12.76
C LYS A 236 6.82 -14.71 -11.88
N THR A 237 6.66 -14.73 -10.56
CA THR A 237 7.70 -14.28 -9.63
C THR A 237 8.77 -15.35 -9.36
N ASN A 238 8.76 -16.47 -10.09
CA ASN A 238 9.63 -17.64 -9.87
C ASN A 238 9.64 -18.08 -8.41
N ALA A 239 8.49 -18.03 -7.72
CA ALA A 239 8.42 -18.56 -6.36
C ALA A 239 8.66 -20.08 -6.42
N GLU A 240 9.80 -20.54 -5.91
CA GLU A 240 10.22 -21.96 -5.91
C GLU A 240 9.14 -22.86 -5.29
N ASP A 241 8.36 -22.32 -4.35
CA ASP A 241 7.24 -23.00 -3.66
C ASP A 241 5.87 -22.81 -4.31
N CYS A 242 5.79 -22.39 -5.59
CA CYS A 242 4.51 -22.14 -6.26
C CYS A 242 3.74 -23.45 -6.52
N LYS A 243 2.96 -23.88 -5.52
CA LYS A 243 2.08 -25.06 -5.57
C LYS A 243 0.76 -24.74 -6.26
N TRP A 244 0.28 -25.69 -7.04
CA TRP A 244 -1.05 -25.60 -7.65
C TRP A 244 -2.13 -25.42 -6.58
N PRO A 245 -3.15 -24.57 -6.79
CA PRO A 245 -4.19 -24.37 -5.79
C PRO A 245 -5.01 -25.65 -5.53
N SER A 246 -5.07 -26.09 -4.27
CA SER A 246 -5.81 -27.31 -3.88
C SER A 246 -7.32 -27.24 -4.10
N SER A 247 -7.88 -26.02 -4.19
CA SER A 247 -9.31 -25.78 -4.43
C SER A 247 -9.71 -25.88 -5.91
N VAL A 248 -8.75 -26.10 -6.80
CA VAL A 248 -8.94 -26.07 -8.25
C VAL A 248 -8.43 -27.38 -8.82
N ASP A 249 -9.33 -28.17 -9.41
CA ASP A 249 -8.93 -29.41 -10.07
C ASP A 249 -8.03 -29.12 -11.28
N LYS A 250 -6.99 -29.93 -11.45
CA LYS A 250 -6.02 -29.75 -12.52
C LYS A 250 -6.46 -30.52 -13.78
N ASN A 251 -7.45 -29.98 -14.49
CA ASN A 251 -7.88 -30.51 -15.79
C ASN A 251 -7.24 -29.72 -16.96
N ASP A 252 -7.38 -30.22 -18.18
CA ASP A 252 -6.72 -29.62 -19.35
C ASP A 252 -7.31 -28.27 -19.75
N GLU A 253 -8.59 -28.03 -19.47
CA GLU A 253 -9.23 -26.74 -19.70
C GLU A 253 -8.65 -25.64 -18.79
N ILE A 254 -8.46 -25.94 -17.50
CA ILE A 254 -7.91 -25.00 -16.52
C ILE A 254 -6.41 -24.78 -16.77
N LYS A 255 -5.66 -25.82 -17.21
CA LYS A 255 -4.29 -25.65 -17.69
C LYS A 255 -4.25 -24.72 -18.90
N SER A 256 -5.14 -24.90 -19.87
CA SER A 256 -5.23 -24.02 -21.05
C SER A 256 -5.56 -22.57 -20.66
N LEU A 257 -6.50 -22.35 -19.73
CA LEU A 257 -6.78 -21.01 -19.19
C LEU A 257 -5.53 -20.39 -18.54
N PHE A 258 -4.79 -21.18 -17.76
CA PHE A 258 -3.56 -20.73 -17.12
C PHE A 258 -2.51 -20.28 -18.14
N GLU A 259 -2.23 -21.10 -19.15
CA GLU A 259 -1.25 -20.77 -20.21
C GLU A 259 -1.69 -19.55 -21.02
N ARG A 260 -2.98 -19.46 -21.40
CA ARG A 260 -3.52 -18.27 -22.06
C ARG A 260 -3.39 -17.02 -21.19
N THR A 261 -3.59 -17.15 -19.88
CA THR A 261 -3.41 -16.03 -18.94
C THR A 261 -1.94 -15.59 -18.84
N LEU A 262 -1.00 -16.54 -18.81
CA LEU A 262 0.43 -16.22 -18.83
C LEU A 262 0.82 -15.49 -20.12
N ALA A 263 0.36 -15.98 -21.28
CA ALA A 263 0.59 -15.36 -22.58
C ALA A 263 -0.03 -13.95 -22.64
N PHE A 264 -1.27 -13.79 -22.19
CA PHE A 264 -1.94 -12.50 -22.09
C PHE A 264 -1.14 -11.52 -21.23
N ARG A 265 -0.59 -11.97 -20.09
CA ARG A 265 0.19 -11.12 -19.20
C ARG A 265 1.52 -10.69 -19.83
N SER A 266 2.19 -11.58 -20.58
CA SER A 266 3.47 -11.28 -21.23
C SER A 266 3.40 -10.15 -22.26
N LYS A 267 2.22 -9.84 -22.83
CA LYS A 267 2.01 -8.69 -23.73
C LYS A 267 2.32 -7.33 -23.07
N PHE A 268 2.34 -7.29 -21.74
CA PHE A 268 2.47 -6.07 -20.95
C PHE A 268 3.77 -5.99 -20.16
N ASP A 269 4.61 -7.02 -20.24
CA ASP A 269 5.94 -6.97 -19.66
C ASP A 269 6.83 -6.05 -20.52
N VAL A 270 7.58 -5.16 -19.88
CA VAL A 270 8.56 -4.32 -20.58
C VAL A 270 9.82 -5.15 -20.80
N THR A 271 10.41 -5.07 -22.00
CA THR A 271 11.64 -5.81 -22.33
C THR A 271 12.71 -5.57 -21.25
N GLY A 272 13.24 -6.64 -20.66
CA GLY A 272 14.25 -6.55 -19.59
C GLY A 272 13.70 -6.41 -18.16
N THR A 273 12.36 -6.45 -17.94
CA THR A 273 11.82 -6.45 -16.58
C THR A 273 12.14 -7.73 -15.83
N ARG A 274 12.70 -7.58 -14.63
CA ARG A 274 12.88 -8.67 -13.67
C ARG A 274 11.53 -9.25 -13.24
N PRO A 275 11.49 -10.48 -12.70
CA PRO A 275 10.28 -11.04 -12.10
C PRO A 275 9.67 -10.06 -11.09
N PRO A 276 8.34 -9.89 -11.05
CA PRO A 276 7.67 -8.87 -10.23
C PRO A 276 7.60 -9.24 -8.74
N THR A 277 8.74 -9.60 -8.15
CA THR A 277 8.89 -9.79 -6.71
C THR A 277 8.85 -8.43 -6.01
N VAL A 278 8.45 -8.39 -4.74
CA VAL A 278 8.41 -7.14 -3.97
C VAL A 278 9.75 -6.38 -4.03
N PRO A 279 10.93 -7.01 -3.85
CA PRO A 279 12.21 -6.31 -3.97
C PRO A 279 12.47 -5.73 -5.37
N ASN A 280 12.11 -6.45 -6.43
CA ASN A 280 12.31 -5.98 -7.81
C ASN A 280 11.34 -4.85 -8.16
N VAL A 281 10.09 -4.93 -7.73
CA VAL A 281 9.10 -3.85 -7.91
C VAL A 281 9.52 -2.60 -7.11
N HIS A 282 10.06 -2.79 -5.91
CA HIS A 282 10.56 -1.68 -5.10
C HIS A 282 11.82 -1.03 -5.71
N ALA A 283 12.71 -1.82 -6.32
CA ALA A 283 13.96 -1.31 -6.89
C ALA A 283 13.74 -0.51 -8.19
N ILE A 284 12.78 -0.91 -9.03
CA ILE A 284 12.49 -0.27 -10.32
C ILE A 284 10.97 -0.08 -10.53
N PRO A 285 10.29 0.68 -9.64
CA PRO A 285 8.82 0.79 -9.65
C PRO A 285 8.29 1.43 -10.93
N HIS A 286 9.08 2.33 -11.54
CA HIS A 286 8.74 3.02 -12.78
C HIS A 286 8.50 2.06 -13.97
N HIS A 287 9.21 0.92 -14.03
CA HIS A 287 8.98 -0.10 -15.05
C HIS A 287 7.59 -0.76 -14.94
N TYR A 288 6.94 -0.68 -13.78
CA TYR A 288 5.62 -1.27 -13.53
C TYR A 288 4.48 -0.25 -13.64
N LEU A 289 4.76 1.03 -13.91
CA LEU A 289 3.73 2.08 -13.98
C LEU A 289 2.76 1.85 -15.13
N LYS A 290 3.24 1.48 -16.32
CA LYS A 290 2.37 1.15 -17.46
C LYS A 290 1.34 0.08 -17.09
N ARG A 291 1.81 -0.99 -16.45
CA ARG A 291 0.93 -2.07 -16.00
C ARG A 291 -0.02 -1.62 -14.91
N THR A 292 0.46 -0.83 -13.95
CA THR A 292 -0.36 -0.31 -12.86
C THR A 292 -1.46 0.62 -13.38
N HIS A 293 -1.16 1.43 -14.39
CA HIS A 293 -2.13 2.30 -15.06
C HIS A 293 -3.21 1.51 -15.79
N GLU A 294 -2.86 0.48 -16.56
CA GLU A 294 -3.86 -0.40 -17.21
C GLU A 294 -4.77 -1.08 -16.21
N ILE A 295 -4.19 -1.64 -15.14
CA ILE A 295 -4.94 -2.25 -14.04
C ILE A 295 -5.90 -1.22 -13.45
N GLN A 296 -5.44 0.00 -13.19
CA GLN A 296 -6.25 1.07 -12.63
C GLN A 296 -7.40 1.46 -13.57
N ARG A 297 -7.13 1.64 -14.87
CA ARG A 297 -8.15 1.99 -15.87
C ARG A 297 -9.28 0.95 -15.90
N GLU A 298 -8.93 -0.32 -16.07
CA GLU A 298 -9.90 -1.42 -16.17
C GLU A 298 -10.62 -1.74 -14.85
N THR A 299 -10.02 -1.40 -13.70
CA THR A 299 -10.68 -1.54 -12.39
C THR A 299 -11.54 -0.33 -12.03
N SER A 300 -11.26 0.85 -12.59
CA SER A 300 -12.05 2.07 -12.37
C SER A 300 -13.28 2.15 -13.28
N GLU A 301 -13.22 1.54 -14.47
CA GLU A 301 -14.38 1.36 -15.37
C GLU A 301 -15.45 0.42 -14.78
N LYS A 302 -15.12 -0.34 -13.73
CA LYS A 302 -16.08 -1.19 -13.01
C LYS A 302 -16.72 -0.39 -11.89
N GLN A 303 -17.94 0.12 -12.12
CA GLN A 303 -18.91 0.25 -11.03
C GLN A 303 -18.99 -1.12 -10.35
N TYR A 304 -18.85 -1.13 -9.02
CA TYR A 304 -18.78 -2.33 -8.18
C TYR A 304 -19.71 -3.43 -8.70
N ILE A 305 -19.15 -4.62 -8.92
CA ILE A 305 -19.94 -5.84 -9.15
C ILE A 305 -20.75 -6.04 -7.86
N GLN A 306 -21.99 -5.54 -7.83
CA GLN A 306 -22.98 -5.95 -6.86
C GLN A 306 -23.39 -7.37 -7.21
N GLU A 307 -23.22 -8.28 -6.26
CA GLU A 307 -23.88 -9.59 -6.33
C GLU A 307 -25.40 -9.35 -6.38
N ASN A 308 -26.07 -9.94 -7.37
CA ASN A 308 -27.51 -10.14 -7.27
C ASN A 308 -27.74 -11.18 -6.16
N VAL A 309 -27.88 -10.72 -4.93
CA VAL A 309 -28.41 -11.52 -3.84
C VAL A 309 -29.93 -11.62 -4.07
N PRO A 310 -30.50 -12.82 -4.26
CA PRO A 310 -31.95 -12.96 -4.32
C PRO A 310 -32.54 -12.48 -2.99
N GLN A 311 -33.37 -11.44 -3.02
CA GLN A 311 -34.15 -11.04 -1.85
C GLN A 311 -35.08 -12.20 -1.49
N GLN A 312 -34.87 -12.81 -0.34
CA GLN A 312 -35.88 -13.67 0.26
C GLN A 312 -37.03 -12.77 0.71
N THR A 313 -38.16 -12.86 0.03
CA THR A 313 -39.43 -12.31 0.50
C THR A 313 -39.83 -13.09 1.75
N ALA A 314 -39.80 -12.42 2.90
CA ALA A 314 -40.45 -12.94 4.09
C ALA A 314 -41.96 -12.94 3.85
N THR A 315 -42.57 -14.11 3.82
CA THR A 315 -44.03 -14.27 3.81
C THR A 315 -44.55 -13.89 5.21
N PRO A 316 -45.54 -12.98 5.34
CA PRO A 316 -46.17 -12.72 6.61
C PRO A 316 -47.02 -13.92 7.03
N GLY A 317 -46.76 -14.46 8.22
CA GLY A 317 -47.66 -15.34 8.95
C GLY A 317 -48.27 -14.59 10.12
#